data_AF-J0R5F7-F1
#
_entry.id   AF-J0R5F7-F1
#
_cell.length_a   1.000
_cell.length_b   1.000
_cell.length_c   1.000
_cell.angle_alpha   90.00
_cell.angle_beta   90.00
_cell.angle_gamma   90.00
#
_symmetry.space_group_name_H-M   'P 1'
#
loop_
_entity.id
_entity.type
_entity.pdbx_description
1 polymer ?
#
loop_
_entity_poly.entity_id
_entity_poly.type
_entity_poly.pdbx_seq_one_letter_code
_entity_poly.pdbx_strand_id
1 'polypeptide(L)'
;MKNMNNSFNCERTLKNYTLSNTQKKWLTTALMLFIAFLALSDPAFAEGFGKVETALQKIVDTLNGPIAISIATIAVAGIGLAWIAGYVEMRKAFFVCVGIGIIFGASQIVSMLKA
;
A
#
# COMPACT_ATOMS: atom_id res chain seq x y z
N MET A 1 -6.50 44.45 14.74
CA MET A 1 -7.37 43.52 13.99
C MET A 1 -6.58 42.95 12.82
N LYS A 2 -6.70 41.63 12.61
CA LYS A 2 -6.12 40.78 11.56
C LYS A 2 -4.60 40.51 11.63
N ASN A 3 -4.14 39.33 12.10
CA ASN A 3 -4.50 37.93 11.80
C ASN A 3 -3.98 37.48 10.42
N MET A 4 -3.41 36.26 10.44
CA MET A 4 -3.12 35.34 9.32
C MET A 4 -1.69 35.33 8.75
N ASN A 5 -0.67 34.98 9.57
CA ASN A 5 0.63 34.47 9.08
C ASN A 5 0.73 32.92 9.17
N ASN A 6 -0.15 32.25 9.92
CA ASN A 6 0.12 30.86 10.31
C ASN A 6 -0.55 29.78 9.43
N SER A 7 -1.25 30.15 8.34
CA SER A 7 -1.99 29.17 7.53
C SER A 7 -1.18 28.56 6.38
N PHE A 8 -0.05 29.15 5.97
CA PHE A 8 0.75 28.66 4.83
C PHE A 8 1.88 27.69 5.23
N ASN A 9 2.01 27.33 6.51
CA ASN A 9 3.05 26.40 6.96
C ASN A 9 2.60 24.92 6.99
N CYS A 10 1.32 24.64 6.74
CA CYS A 10 0.78 23.27 6.66
C CYS A 10 0.97 22.62 5.28
N GLU A 11 1.14 23.41 4.21
CA GLU A 11 1.26 22.87 2.84
C GLU A 11 2.70 22.52 2.42
N ARG A 12 3.72 22.95 3.17
CA ARG A 12 5.12 22.66 2.82
C ARG A 12 5.58 21.25 3.20
N THR A 13 4.85 20.56 4.06
CA THR A 13 5.14 19.17 4.47
C THR A 13 4.70 18.13 3.43
N LEU A 14 3.84 18.48 2.46
CA LEU A 14 3.46 17.58 1.36
C LEU A 14 4.43 17.63 0.16
N LYS A 15 5.46 18.49 0.21
CA LYS A 15 6.40 18.70 -0.90
C LYS A 15 7.69 17.88 -0.82
N ASN A 16 7.85 17.04 0.19
CA ASN A 16 9.10 16.33 0.47
C ASN A 16 9.10 14.82 0.13
N TYR A 17 8.22 14.40 -0.78
CA TYR A 17 8.42 13.15 -1.54
C TYR A 17 8.91 13.49 -2.95
N THR A 18 9.99 14.29 -3.04
CA THR A 18 10.76 14.46 -4.28
C THR A 18 11.54 13.17 -4.58
N LEU A 19 10.81 12.09 -4.87
CA LEU A 19 11.39 10.85 -5.39
C LEU A 19 12.01 11.11 -6.76
N SER A 20 13.27 10.68 -6.88
CA SER A 20 14.13 10.89 -8.05
C SER A 20 13.43 10.47 -9.35
N ASN A 21 13.79 11.12 -10.46
CA ASN A 21 13.09 11.08 -11.75
C ASN A 21 12.90 9.66 -12.34
N THR A 22 13.69 8.68 -11.88
CA THR A 22 13.51 7.25 -12.20
C THR A 22 12.43 6.62 -11.31
N GLN A 23 12.47 6.85 -10.00
CA GLN A 23 11.47 6.35 -9.04
C GLN A 23 10.08 6.95 -9.31
N LYS A 24 10.02 8.22 -9.70
CA LYS A 24 8.76 8.88 -10.11
C LYS A 24 8.10 8.17 -11.27
N LYS A 25 8.85 7.78 -12.32
CA LYS A 25 8.29 7.07 -13.48
C LYS A 25 7.70 5.70 -13.09
N TRP A 26 8.42 4.92 -12.29
CA TRP A 26 7.92 3.62 -11.82
C TRP A 26 6.71 3.77 -10.89
N LEU A 27 6.71 4.76 -10.01
CA LEU A 27 5.63 4.99 -9.06
C LEU A 27 4.38 5.58 -9.74
N THR A 28 4.53 6.46 -10.75
CA THR A 28 3.41 6.94 -11.56
C THR A 28 2.82 5.84 -12.43
N THR A 29 3.64 4.95 -13.00
CA THR A 29 3.14 3.78 -13.74
C THR A 29 2.43 2.78 -12.82
N ALA A 30 2.97 2.49 -11.65
CA ALA A 30 2.32 1.62 -10.66
C ALA A 30 1.00 2.23 -10.16
N LEU A 31 0.96 3.55 -9.94
CA LEU A 31 -0.25 4.27 -9.55
C LEU A 31 -1.29 4.25 -10.67
N MET A 32 -0.89 4.50 -11.93
CA MET A 32 -1.79 4.41 -13.08
C MET A 32 -2.33 3.00 -13.29
N LEU A 33 -1.48 1.97 -13.10
CA LEU A 33 -1.89 0.57 -13.17
C LEU A 33 -2.87 0.24 -12.04
N PHE A 34 -2.60 0.71 -10.82
CA PHE A 34 -3.50 0.54 -9.67
C PHE A 34 -4.84 1.23 -9.90
N ILE A 35 -4.85 2.45 -10.45
CA ILE A 35 -6.06 3.17 -10.85
C ILE A 35 -6.80 2.43 -11.97
N ALA A 36 -6.09 1.86 -12.94
CA ALA A 36 -6.69 1.05 -14.00
C ALA A 36 -7.30 -0.25 -13.46
N PHE A 37 -6.64 -0.92 -12.51
CA PHE A 37 -7.20 -2.07 -11.79
C PHE A 37 -8.44 -1.70 -10.98
N LEU A 38 -8.44 -0.52 -10.35
CA LEU A 38 -9.61 0.02 -9.65
C LEU A 38 -10.76 0.38 -10.61
N ALA A 39 -10.45 0.77 -11.85
CA ALA A 39 -11.45 1.07 -12.88
C ALA A 39 -12.02 -0.20 -13.56
N LEU A 40 -11.22 -1.27 -13.64
CA LEU A 40 -11.64 -2.62 -14.09
C LEU A 40 -12.37 -3.39 -12.98
N SER A 41 -12.15 -3.01 -11.72
CA SER A 41 -13.00 -3.39 -10.60
C SER A 41 -14.33 -2.64 -10.76
N ASP A 42 -15.29 -3.24 -11.46
CA ASP A 42 -16.67 -2.76 -11.48
C ASP A 42 -17.08 -2.31 -10.08
N PRO A 43 -17.50 -1.05 -9.90
CA PRO A 43 -17.94 -0.58 -8.60
C PRO A 43 -19.18 -1.40 -8.27
N ALA A 44 -19.07 -2.28 -7.27
CA ALA A 44 -20.18 -2.99 -6.63
C ALA A 44 -21.07 -2.01 -5.84
N PHE A 45 -21.40 -0.87 -6.44
CA PHE A 45 -22.32 0.14 -5.96
C PHE A 45 -23.68 -0.13 -6.59
N ALA A 46 -24.46 -0.98 -5.94
CA ALA A 46 -25.92 -0.87 -5.83
C ALA A 46 -26.51 -2.20 -5.37
N GLU A 47 -26.68 -2.39 -4.05
CA GLU A 47 -27.85 -3.02 -3.41
C GLU A 47 -27.49 -3.47 -1.99
N GLY A 48 -27.88 -2.68 -0.99
CA GLY A 48 -28.02 -3.17 0.38
C GLY A 48 -26.73 -3.25 1.20
N PHE A 49 -26.84 -2.71 2.43
CA PHE A 49 -25.81 -2.68 3.46
C PHE A 49 -25.12 -4.05 3.72
N GLY A 50 -25.77 -5.18 3.47
CA GLY A 50 -25.18 -6.53 3.65
C GLY A 50 -24.22 -6.98 2.53
N LYS A 51 -24.35 -6.45 1.31
CA LYS A 51 -23.42 -6.74 0.20
C LYS A 51 -22.11 -5.97 0.34
N VAL A 52 -22.11 -4.80 0.99
CA VAL A 52 -20.88 -4.03 1.26
C VAL A 52 -19.95 -4.80 2.20
N GLU A 53 -20.47 -5.38 3.29
CA GLU A 53 -19.65 -6.19 4.19
C GLU A 53 -19.11 -7.45 3.49
N THR A 54 -19.94 -8.09 2.65
CA THR A 54 -19.53 -9.25 1.85
C THR A 54 -18.49 -8.89 0.80
N ALA A 55 -18.65 -7.74 0.12
CA ALA A 55 -17.69 -7.25 -0.87
C ALA A 55 -16.36 -6.88 -0.19
N LEU A 56 -16.41 -6.24 0.98
CA LEU A 56 -15.21 -5.86 1.72
C LEU A 56 -14.44 -7.09 2.20
N GLN A 57 -15.13 -8.12 2.70
CA GLN A 57 -14.49 -9.41 3.05
C GLN A 57 -13.89 -10.10 1.83
N LYS A 58 -14.60 -10.16 0.69
CA LYS A 58 -14.05 -10.72 -0.54
C LYS A 58 -12.80 -10.00 -1.02
N ILE A 59 -12.75 -8.68 -0.88
CA ILE A 59 -11.55 -7.89 -1.22
C ILE A 59 -10.42 -8.22 -0.24
N VAL A 60 -10.69 -8.26 1.07
CA VAL A 60 -9.69 -8.65 2.08
C VAL A 60 -9.17 -10.07 1.83
N ASP A 61 -10.04 -11.02 1.49
CA ASP A 61 -9.67 -12.41 1.19
C ASP A 61 -8.85 -12.51 -0.09
N THR A 62 -9.18 -11.71 -1.11
CA THR A 62 -8.41 -11.66 -2.36
C THR A 62 -7.02 -11.04 -2.12
N LEU A 63 -6.93 -10.03 -1.26
CA LEU A 63 -5.68 -9.35 -0.89
C LEU A 63 -4.81 -10.13 0.09
N ASN A 64 -5.37 -11.06 0.87
CA ASN A 64 -4.61 -11.94 1.77
C ASN A 64 -4.50 -13.38 1.25
N GLY A 65 -5.12 -13.67 0.10
CA GLY A 65 -5.15 -15.00 -0.50
C GLY A 65 -3.80 -15.46 -1.06
N PRO A 66 -3.75 -16.66 -1.68
CA PRO A 66 -2.52 -17.29 -2.17
C PRO A 66 -1.76 -16.42 -3.18
N ILE A 67 -2.46 -15.56 -3.94
CA ILE A 67 -1.86 -14.61 -4.88
C ILE A 67 -0.98 -13.60 -4.11
N ALA A 68 -1.47 -13.01 -3.03
CA ALA A 68 -0.72 -12.02 -2.26
C ALA A 68 0.52 -12.60 -1.59
N ILE A 69 0.41 -13.82 -1.06
CA ILE A 69 1.52 -14.55 -0.45
C ILE A 69 2.62 -14.85 -1.50
N SER A 70 2.23 -15.20 -2.73
CA SER A 70 3.21 -15.45 -3.81
C SER A 70 3.99 -14.19 -4.19
N ILE A 71 3.31 -13.04 -4.31
CA ILE A 71 3.95 -11.76 -4.64
C ILE A 71 4.88 -11.31 -3.50
N ALA A 72 4.44 -11.45 -2.24
CA ALA A 72 5.25 -11.13 -1.08
C ALA A 72 6.54 -11.95 -1.04
N THR A 73 6.46 -13.23 -1.40
CA THR A 73 7.63 -14.14 -1.44
C THR A 73 8.65 -13.69 -2.49
N ILE A 74 8.20 -13.32 -3.68
CA ILE A 74 9.08 -12.81 -4.76
C ILE A 74 9.73 -11.48 -4.34
N ALA A 75 8.98 -10.60 -3.66
CA ALA A 75 9.51 -9.34 -3.15
C ALA A 75 10.61 -9.56 -2.09
N VAL A 76 10.38 -10.46 -1.13
CA VAL A 76 11.37 -10.82 -0.10
C VAL A 76 12.63 -11.44 -0.72
N ALA A 77 12.46 -12.33 -1.71
CA ALA A 77 13.58 -12.91 -2.45
C ALA A 77 14.41 -11.83 -3.16
N GLY A 78 13.76 -10.87 -3.82
CA GLY A 78 14.44 -9.74 -4.47
C GLY A 78 15.24 -8.85 -3.50
N ILE A 79 14.71 -8.59 -2.30
CA ILE A 79 15.40 -7.81 -1.26
C ILE A 79 16.61 -8.57 -0.71
N GLY A 80 16.47 -9.88 -0.48
CA GLY A 80 17.60 -10.72 -0.07
C GLY A 80 18.74 -10.71 -1.08
N LEU A 81 18.41 -10.76 -2.37
CA LEU A 81 19.41 -10.64 -3.45
C LEU A 81 20.03 -9.23 -3.51
N ALA A 82 19.22 -8.18 -3.35
CA ALA A 82 19.69 -6.79 -3.34
C ALA A 82 20.61 -6.48 -2.14
N TRP A 83 20.40 -7.17 -1.02
CA TRP A 83 21.23 -7.06 0.18
C TRP A 83 22.63 -7.62 -0.03
N ILE A 84 22.74 -8.81 -0.63
CA ILE A 84 24.03 -9.45 -0.95
C ILE A 84 24.78 -8.65 -2.02
N ALA A 85 24.08 -8.02 -2.95
CA ALA A 85 24.68 -7.23 -4.01
C ALA A 85 25.26 -5.87 -3.55
N GLY A 86 25.13 -5.53 -2.26
CA GLY A 86 25.73 -4.32 -1.67
C GLY A 86 25.06 -2.99 -2.09
N TYR A 87 23.95 -3.06 -2.82
CA TYR A 87 23.23 -1.88 -3.32
C TYR A 87 22.22 -1.29 -2.32
N VAL A 88 21.91 -1.99 -1.22
CA VAL A 88 20.86 -1.58 -0.25
C VAL A 88 21.34 -1.61 1.20
N GLU A 89 21.16 -0.50 1.92
CA GLU A 89 21.42 -0.40 3.36
C GLU A 89 20.43 -1.24 4.19
N MET A 90 20.93 -1.91 5.24
CA MET A 90 20.20 -2.78 6.18
C MET A 90 18.86 -2.20 6.65
N ARG A 91 18.81 -0.88 6.89
CA ARG A 91 17.60 -0.19 7.37
C ARG A 91 16.48 -0.26 6.32
N LYS A 92 16.79 -0.07 5.04
CA LYS A 92 15.80 -0.08 3.96
C LYS A 92 15.24 -1.48 3.72
N ALA A 93 16.08 -2.51 3.82
CA ALA A 93 15.63 -3.90 3.76
C ALA A 93 14.64 -4.22 4.89
N PHE A 94 14.95 -3.78 6.11
CA PHE A 94 14.09 -4.01 7.27
C PHE A 94 12.72 -3.33 7.14
N PHE A 95 12.66 -2.10 6.61
CA PHE A 95 11.38 -1.40 6.39
C PHE A 95 10.41 -2.19 5.50
N VAL A 96 10.92 -2.90 4.49
CA VAL A 96 10.04 -3.68 3.60
C VAL A 96 9.53 -4.94 4.30
N CYS A 97 10.38 -5.64 5.06
CA CYS A 97 9.95 -6.78 5.87
C CYS A 97 8.86 -6.40 6.88
N VAL A 98 9.02 -5.25 7.54
CA VAL A 98 8.02 -4.71 8.47
C VAL A 98 6.71 -4.38 7.74
N GLY A 99 6.78 -3.75 6.56
CA GLY A 99 5.60 -3.44 5.76
C GLY A 99 4.77 -4.68 5.39
N ILE A 100 5.42 -5.75 4.95
CA ILE A 100 4.77 -7.02 4.62
C ILE A 100 4.11 -7.61 5.87
N GLY A 101 4.79 -7.59 7.01
CA GLY A 101 4.24 -8.07 8.29
C GLY A 101 3.00 -7.31 8.74
N ILE A 102 2.94 -5.99 8.51
CA ILE A 102 1.78 -5.16 8.86
C ILE A 102 0.57 -5.50 7.97
N ILE A 103 0.77 -5.72 6.67
CA ILE A 103 -0.33 -6.03 5.73
C ILE A 103 -1.03 -7.33 6.16
N PHE A 104 -0.27 -8.41 6.37
CA PHE A 104 -0.84 -9.69 6.79
C PHE A 104 -1.31 -9.69 8.26
N GLY A 105 -0.62 -8.93 9.12
CA GLY A 105 -1.00 -8.78 10.53
C GLY A 105 -2.32 -8.04 10.74
N ALA A 106 -2.61 -7.04 9.90
CA ALA A 106 -3.86 -6.28 9.98
C ALA A 106 -5.09 -7.18 9.75
N SER A 107 -5.02 -8.10 8.78
CA SER A 107 -6.13 -9.01 8.47
C SER A 107 -6.48 -9.92 9.66
N GLN A 108 -5.47 -10.39 10.41
CA GLN A 108 -5.68 -11.22 11.60
C GLN A 108 -6.42 -10.45 12.70
N ILE A 109 -6.06 -9.19 12.94
CA ILE A 109 -6.69 -8.35 13.98
C ILE A 109 -8.16 -8.11 13.63
N VAL A 110 -8.47 -7.81 12.36
CA VAL A 110 -9.85 -7.60 11.89
C VAL A 110 -10.67 -8.89 11.98
N SER A 111 -10.08 -10.04 11.63
CA SER A 111 -10.74 -11.34 11.82
C SER A 111 -11.05 -11.64 13.28
N MET A 112 -10.16 -11.29 14.21
CA MET A 112 -10.38 -11.48 15.65
C MET A 112 -11.46 -10.55 16.21
N LEU A 113 -11.62 -9.35 15.64
CA LEU A 113 -12.66 -8.38 16.04
C LEU A 113 -14.05 -8.76 15.51
N LYS A 114 -14.12 -9.52 14.41
CA LYS A 114 -15.37 -9.99 13.81
C LYS A 114 -15.95 -11.22 14.52
N ALA A 115 -15.16 -11.91 15.34
CA ALA A 115 -15.58 -13.02 16.19
C ALA A 115 -16.27 -12.52 17.46
#